data_AF-A0A7Z8LCF9-F1
#
_entry.id   AF-A0A7Z8LCF9-F1
#
_cell.length_a   1.000
_cell.length_b   1.000
_cell.length_c   1.000
_cell.angle_alpha   90.00
_cell.angle_beta   90.00
_cell.angle_gamma   90.00
#
_symmetry.space_group_name_H-M   'P 1'
#
loop_
_entity.id
_entity.type
_entity.pdbx_description
1 polymer ?
#
loop_
_entity_poly.entity_id
_entity_poly.type
_entity_poly.pdbx_seq_one_letter_code
_entity_poly.pdbx_strand_id
1 'polypeptide(L)'
;MVLLAPTIHAPPVHLHAEIQRLKQERQAIILAHYYQHAEIQEVADYIGDSLQLARQAAETDAKVIVFCGVHFMAETAKILAPDRPVLLPDLEAGCSLATSAPAREFRAFVEAHPGHCVVTYVNSTAAVKALSDYCVTSSNAVEVVNSIPADQPIIFAPDRFLGDWVIQQTGRSNIVLWQGSCEVHEVFSEQRLIDLKAANPGAQVLVHPECPRAIRDHADVTGSTKRLLEAVRSGADDATYIVVTEPGIIHQMRKAAPGAQFLEAPALTSAQGSCTSCNE
;
A
#
# COMPACT_ATOMS: atom_id res chain seq x y z
N MET A 1 -10.63 -13.26 -16.21
CA MET A 1 -11.90 -12.52 -16.19
C MET A 1 -12.19 -12.15 -14.73
N VAL A 2 -12.20 -10.86 -14.40
CA VAL A 2 -12.73 -10.36 -13.12
C VAL A 2 -14.25 -10.30 -13.29
N LEU A 3 -14.98 -10.95 -12.38
CA LEU A 3 -16.44 -11.12 -12.49
C LEU A 3 -17.16 -10.18 -11.52
N LEU A 4 -18.20 -9.50 -12.01
CA LEU A 4 -19.16 -8.75 -11.18
C LEU A 4 -20.06 -9.72 -10.39
N ALA A 5 -20.30 -9.42 -9.12
CA ALA A 5 -21.44 -9.98 -8.41
C ALA A 5 -22.72 -9.25 -8.88
N PRO A 6 -23.84 -9.95 -9.14
CA PRO A 6 -25.11 -9.30 -9.45
C PRO A 6 -25.58 -8.45 -8.26
N THR A 7 -26.31 -7.37 -8.55
CA THR A 7 -26.97 -6.51 -7.56
C THR A 7 -27.76 -7.34 -6.54
N ILE A 8 -27.34 -7.32 -5.28
CA ILE A 8 -27.97 -8.08 -4.20
C ILE A 8 -29.22 -7.32 -3.75
N HIS A 9 -30.34 -8.04 -3.63
CA HIS A 9 -31.48 -7.65 -2.77
C HIS A 9 -31.00 -7.33 -1.35
N ALA A 10 -31.82 -6.65 -0.55
CA ALA A 10 -31.49 -6.20 0.81
C ALA A 10 -30.55 -7.18 1.55
N PRO A 11 -29.42 -6.69 2.10
CA PRO A 11 -28.38 -7.55 2.63
C PRO A 11 -28.94 -8.48 3.72
N PRO A 12 -28.49 -9.74 3.78
CA PRO A 12 -28.95 -10.67 4.80
C PRO A 12 -28.69 -10.11 6.20
N VAL A 13 -29.59 -10.40 7.13
CA VAL A 13 -29.61 -9.86 8.51
C VAL A 13 -28.29 -10.13 9.27
N HIS A 14 -27.52 -11.15 8.87
CA HIS A 14 -26.22 -11.50 9.46
C HIS A 14 -25.13 -11.68 8.39
N LEU A 15 -24.57 -10.57 7.88
CA LEU A 15 -23.51 -10.56 6.86
C LEU A 15 -22.30 -11.43 7.20
N HIS A 16 -21.82 -11.40 8.45
CA HIS A 16 -20.67 -12.20 8.88
C HIS A 16 -20.92 -13.70 8.71
N ALA A 17 -22.08 -14.20 9.15
CA ALA A 17 -22.45 -15.60 9.04
C ALA A 17 -22.57 -16.03 7.57
N GLU A 18 -23.15 -15.16 6.75
CA GLU A 18 -23.32 -15.43 5.31
C GLU A 18 -21.98 -15.44 4.56
N ILE A 19 -21.06 -14.51 4.88
CA ILE A 19 -19.70 -14.50 4.32
C ILE A 19 -18.99 -15.80 4.67
N GLN A 20 -19.07 -16.27 5.92
CA GLN A 20 -18.43 -17.54 6.33
C GLN A 20 -19.06 -18.75 5.61
N ARG A 21 -20.39 -18.79 5.49
CA ARG A 21 -21.11 -19.85 4.75
C ARG A 21 -20.65 -19.90 3.29
N LEU A 22 -20.70 -18.77 2.59
CA LEU A 22 -20.29 -18.68 1.18
C LEU A 22 -18.81 -18.97 0.98
N LYS A 23 -17.95 -18.52 1.90
CA LYS A 23 -16.52 -18.82 1.86
C LYS A 23 -16.27 -20.33 1.90
N GLN A 24 -16.95 -21.05 2.80
CA GLN A 24 -16.84 -22.52 2.89
C GLN A 24 -17.40 -23.21 1.65
N GLU A 25 -18.60 -22.86 1.20
CA GLU A 25 -19.25 -23.46 0.02
C GLU A 25 -18.46 -23.26 -1.27
N ARG A 26 -17.80 -22.11 -1.42
CA ARG A 26 -16.98 -21.80 -2.60
C ARG A 26 -15.53 -22.24 -2.45
N GLN A 27 -15.14 -22.77 -1.28
CA GLN A 27 -13.75 -23.04 -0.93
C GLN A 27 -12.86 -21.83 -1.24
N ALA A 28 -13.35 -20.66 -0.83
CA ALA A 28 -12.72 -19.37 -1.12
C ALA A 28 -11.75 -18.97 0.01
N ILE A 29 -10.79 -18.13 -0.35
CA ILE A 29 -9.94 -17.38 0.59
C ILE A 29 -10.21 -15.89 0.44
N ILE A 30 -10.32 -15.18 1.55
CA ILE A 30 -10.46 -13.73 1.62
C ILE A 30 -9.10 -13.14 1.98
N LEU A 31 -8.51 -12.41 1.03
CA LEU A 31 -7.26 -11.69 1.18
C LEU A 31 -7.57 -10.21 1.39
N ALA A 32 -7.12 -9.61 2.49
CA ALA A 32 -7.38 -8.20 2.79
C ALA A 32 -6.09 -7.39 2.94
N HIS A 33 -6.05 -6.22 2.33
CA HIS A 33 -4.98 -5.26 2.60
C HIS A 33 -5.14 -4.64 3.99
N TYR A 34 -4.03 -4.25 4.60
CA TYR A 34 -4.00 -3.55 5.90
C TYR A 34 -4.87 -2.28 5.97
N TYR A 35 -5.15 -1.67 4.82
CA TYR A 35 -5.93 -0.44 4.71
C TYR A 35 -7.45 -0.67 4.62
N GLN A 36 -7.90 -1.91 4.67
CA GLN A 36 -9.33 -2.23 4.68
C GLN A 36 -9.99 -1.81 6.00
N HIS A 37 -11.29 -1.56 5.99
CA HIS A 37 -12.04 -1.31 7.22
C HIS A 37 -11.95 -2.51 8.18
N ALA A 38 -11.99 -2.23 9.49
CA ALA A 38 -11.84 -3.25 10.54
C ALA A 38 -12.79 -4.45 10.33
N GLU A 39 -14.05 -4.21 10.00
CA GLU A 39 -15.04 -5.26 9.70
C GLU A 39 -14.66 -6.18 8.54
N ILE A 40 -13.98 -5.67 7.52
CA ILE A 40 -13.46 -6.49 6.40
C ILE A 40 -12.23 -7.27 6.87
N GLN A 41 -11.36 -6.64 7.67
CA GLN A 41 -10.20 -7.31 8.24
C GLN A 41 -10.61 -8.49 9.16
N GLU A 42 -11.68 -8.36 9.95
CA GLU A 42 -12.14 -9.43 10.84
C GLU A 42 -12.73 -10.65 10.12
N VAL A 43 -13.19 -10.51 8.87
CA VAL A 43 -13.68 -11.66 8.06
C VAL A 43 -12.62 -12.26 7.13
N ALA A 44 -11.46 -11.60 6.98
CA ALA A 44 -10.38 -12.04 6.13
C ALA A 44 -9.65 -13.28 6.69
N ASP A 45 -9.21 -14.16 5.80
CA ASP A 45 -8.37 -15.31 6.18
C ASP A 45 -6.90 -14.93 6.28
N TYR A 46 -6.49 -13.91 5.53
CA TYR A 46 -5.13 -13.40 5.53
C TYR A 46 -5.13 -11.88 5.33
N ILE A 47 -4.34 -11.19 6.16
CA ILE A 47 -4.19 -9.74 6.13
C ILE A 47 -2.70 -9.43 5.93
N GLY A 48 -2.37 -8.58 4.95
CA GLY A 48 -0.99 -8.28 4.61
C GLY A 48 -0.80 -7.02 3.77
N ASP A 49 0.47 -6.67 3.56
CA ASP A 49 0.88 -5.70 2.55
C ASP A 49 0.82 -6.30 1.14
N SER A 50 1.06 -5.47 0.12
CA SER A 50 1.02 -5.89 -1.29
C SER A 50 1.90 -7.11 -1.60
N LEU A 51 3.06 -7.27 -0.96
CA LEU A 51 3.97 -8.40 -1.22
C LEU A 51 3.47 -9.68 -0.58
N GLN A 52 3.02 -9.58 0.67
CA GLN A 52 2.43 -10.69 1.43
C GLN A 52 1.18 -11.24 0.72
N LEU A 53 0.30 -10.34 0.26
CA LEU A 53 -0.91 -10.73 -0.47
C LEU A 53 -0.60 -11.38 -1.83
N ALA A 54 0.38 -10.86 -2.57
CA ALA A 54 0.81 -11.45 -3.83
C ALA A 54 1.34 -12.88 -3.64
N ARG A 55 2.18 -13.12 -2.61
CA ARG A 55 2.67 -14.46 -2.27
C ARG A 55 1.51 -15.39 -1.86
N GLN A 56 0.63 -14.92 -0.99
CA GLN A 56 -0.52 -15.70 -0.54
C GLN A 56 -1.44 -16.10 -1.72
N ALA A 57 -1.64 -15.22 -2.69
CA ALA A 57 -2.41 -15.52 -3.89
C ALA A 57 -1.75 -16.60 -4.78
N ALA A 58 -0.42 -16.62 -4.86
CA ALA A 58 0.31 -17.63 -5.62
C ALA A 58 0.27 -19.01 -4.93
N GLU A 59 0.42 -19.03 -3.61
CA GLU A 59 0.63 -20.24 -2.80
C GLU A 59 -0.68 -20.91 -2.33
N THR A 60 -1.83 -20.22 -2.38
CA THR A 60 -3.09 -20.75 -1.85
C THR A 60 -3.65 -21.93 -2.64
N ASP A 61 -4.20 -22.92 -1.94
CA ASP A 61 -4.97 -24.04 -2.51
C ASP A 61 -6.48 -23.74 -2.64
N ALA A 62 -6.93 -22.54 -2.24
CA ALA A 62 -8.32 -22.15 -2.36
C ALA A 62 -8.77 -22.11 -3.82
N LYS A 63 -10.04 -22.46 -4.08
CA LYS A 63 -10.62 -22.47 -5.42
C LYS A 63 -10.94 -21.08 -5.93
N VAL A 64 -11.22 -20.13 -5.03
CA VAL A 64 -11.59 -18.74 -5.35
C VAL A 64 -10.83 -17.80 -4.43
N ILE A 65 -10.31 -16.71 -4.98
CA ILE A 65 -9.70 -15.63 -4.20
C ILE A 65 -10.67 -14.45 -4.20
N VAL A 66 -11.13 -14.02 -3.03
CA VAL A 66 -11.80 -12.73 -2.85
C VAL A 66 -10.75 -11.74 -2.37
N PHE A 67 -10.46 -10.73 -3.19
CA PHE A 67 -9.40 -9.76 -2.93
C PHE A 67 -10.00 -8.45 -2.43
N CYS A 68 -9.94 -8.23 -1.13
CA CYS A 68 -10.35 -6.99 -0.46
C CYS A 68 -9.19 -5.99 -0.49
N GLY A 69 -9.07 -5.29 -1.61
CA GLY A 69 -8.03 -4.31 -1.90
C GLY A 69 -8.41 -3.47 -3.09
N VAL A 70 -7.42 -2.99 -3.84
CA VAL A 70 -7.62 -2.18 -5.05
C VAL A 70 -7.34 -2.97 -6.33
N HIS A 71 -7.81 -2.46 -7.46
CA HIS A 71 -7.83 -3.16 -8.74
C HIS A 71 -6.49 -3.79 -9.16
N PHE A 72 -5.39 -3.05 -9.09
CA PHE A 72 -4.08 -3.58 -9.50
C PHE A 72 -3.59 -4.74 -8.62
N MET A 73 -4.01 -4.79 -7.35
CA MET A 73 -3.64 -5.87 -6.44
C MET A 73 -4.39 -7.14 -6.82
N ALA A 74 -5.69 -7.02 -7.14
CA ALA A 74 -6.48 -8.12 -7.67
C ALA A 74 -5.96 -8.60 -9.04
N GLU A 75 -5.52 -7.67 -9.92
CA GLU A 75 -4.83 -8.04 -11.16
C GLU A 75 -3.53 -8.81 -10.88
N THR A 76 -2.74 -8.36 -9.90
CA THR A 76 -1.49 -9.05 -9.50
C THR A 76 -1.78 -10.47 -8.99
N ALA A 77 -2.79 -10.62 -8.13
CA ALA A 77 -3.25 -11.93 -7.69
C ALA A 77 -3.69 -12.80 -8.87
N LYS A 78 -4.38 -12.22 -9.87
CA LYS A 78 -4.81 -12.95 -11.06
C LYS A 78 -3.66 -13.35 -11.99
N ILE A 79 -2.63 -12.53 -12.10
CA ILE A 79 -1.40 -12.84 -12.84
C ILE A 79 -0.68 -14.03 -12.18
N LEU A 80 -0.61 -14.05 -10.86
CA LEU A 80 0.07 -15.11 -10.09
C LEU A 80 -0.78 -16.39 -9.93
N ALA A 81 -2.10 -16.28 -10.02
CA ALA A 81 -3.05 -17.39 -9.99
C ALA A 81 -3.91 -17.43 -11.26
N PRO A 82 -3.32 -17.74 -12.43
CA PRO A 82 -3.98 -17.62 -13.74
C PRO A 82 -5.21 -18.52 -13.89
N ASP A 83 -5.26 -19.65 -13.19
CA ASP A 83 -6.37 -20.61 -13.30
C ASP A 83 -7.47 -20.42 -12.25
N ARG A 84 -7.24 -19.55 -11.25
CA ARG A 84 -8.20 -19.31 -10.16
C ARG A 84 -9.07 -18.08 -10.44
N PRO A 85 -10.38 -18.12 -10.19
CA PRO A 85 -11.19 -16.91 -10.14
C PRO A 85 -10.68 -15.97 -9.04
N VAL A 86 -10.45 -14.70 -9.42
CA VAL A 86 -10.15 -13.61 -8.48
C VAL A 86 -11.31 -12.62 -8.54
N LEU A 87 -11.96 -12.40 -7.42
CA LEU A 87 -13.12 -11.53 -7.26
C LEU A 87 -12.67 -10.27 -6.52
N LEU A 88 -12.89 -9.11 -7.16
CA LEU A 88 -12.74 -7.81 -6.53
C LEU A 88 -14.14 -7.31 -6.19
N PRO A 89 -14.49 -7.10 -4.90
CA PRO A 89 -15.85 -6.71 -4.50
C PRO A 89 -16.34 -5.41 -5.13
N ASP A 90 -15.43 -4.48 -5.43
CA ASP A 90 -15.72 -3.19 -6.05
C ASP A 90 -14.69 -2.87 -7.14
N LEU A 91 -15.13 -2.77 -8.40
CA LEU A 91 -14.25 -2.44 -9.53
C LEU A 91 -13.83 -0.96 -9.54
N GLU A 92 -14.54 -0.09 -8.84
CA GLU A 92 -14.18 1.32 -8.68
C GLU A 92 -13.09 1.54 -7.62
N ALA A 93 -12.68 0.48 -6.89
CA ALA A 93 -11.55 0.51 -5.97
C ALA A 93 -10.22 0.72 -6.72
N GLY A 94 -9.94 1.97 -7.07
CA GLY A 94 -8.78 2.41 -7.83
C GLY A 94 -7.56 2.77 -6.97
N CYS A 95 -6.51 3.24 -7.65
CA CYS A 95 -5.32 3.78 -7.01
C CYS A 95 -4.79 4.92 -7.89
N SER A 96 -4.74 6.14 -7.34
CA SER A 96 -4.26 7.34 -8.04
C SER A 96 -2.85 7.14 -8.60
N LEU A 97 -1.99 6.48 -7.82
CA LEU A 97 -0.63 6.17 -8.23
C LEU A 97 -0.56 5.19 -9.42
N ALA A 98 -1.42 4.17 -9.47
CA ALA A 98 -1.48 3.26 -10.62
C ALA A 98 -1.98 3.96 -11.88
N THR A 99 -2.90 4.92 -11.74
CA THR A 99 -3.41 5.76 -12.83
C THR A 99 -2.38 6.80 -13.30
N SER A 100 -1.44 7.20 -12.42
CA SER A 100 -0.42 8.21 -12.73
C SER A 100 0.59 7.79 -13.81
N ALA A 101 0.67 6.50 -14.14
CA ALA A 101 1.51 5.97 -15.21
C ALA A 101 0.65 5.22 -16.24
N PRO A 102 -0.07 5.92 -17.13
CA PRO A 102 -0.80 5.25 -18.19
C PRO A 102 0.17 4.56 -19.16
N ALA A 103 -0.19 3.35 -19.58
CA ALA A 103 0.76 2.41 -20.19
C ALA A 103 1.37 2.89 -21.51
N ARG A 104 0.67 3.75 -22.26
CA ARG A 104 1.17 4.30 -23.53
C ARG A 104 2.28 5.32 -23.28
N GLU A 105 2.07 6.23 -22.35
CA GLU A 105 3.00 7.27 -21.94
C GLU A 105 4.20 6.63 -21.24
N PHE A 106 3.97 5.64 -20.39
CA PHE A 106 5.04 4.89 -19.76
C PHE A 106 5.90 4.14 -20.78
N ARG A 107 5.30 3.52 -21.81
CA ARG A 107 6.06 2.90 -22.92
C ARG A 107 6.96 3.91 -23.63
N ALA A 108 6.41 5.08 -23.98
CA ALA A 108 7.20 6.13 -24.63
C ALA A 108 8.36 6.60 -23.74
N PHE A 109 8.15 6.65 -22.42
CA PHE A 109 9.21 6.97 -21.46
C PHE A 109 10.29 5.90 -21.40
N VAL A 110 9.93 4.62 -21.38
CA VAL A 110 10.91 3.50 -21.45
C VAL A 110 11.69 3.55 -22.76
N GLU A 111 11.03 3.77 -23.90
CA GLU A 111 11.66 3.87 -25.22
C GLU A 111 12.63 5.06 -25.33
N ALA A 112 12.38 6.16 -24.60
CA ALA A 112 13.26 7.31 -24.53
C ALA A 112 14.53 7.08 -23.68
N HIS A 113 14.58 5.98 -22.92
CA HIS A 113 15.70 5.62 -22.03
C HIS A 113 16.23 4.22 -22.38
N PRO A 114 16.78 4.04 -23.61
CA PRO A 114 17.24 2.73 -24.06
C PRO A 114 18.31 2.16 -23.13
N GLY A 115 18.24 0.83 -22.91
CA GLY A 115 19.20 0.12 -22.07
C GLY A 115 19.00 0.30 -20.56
N HIS A 116 17.96 1.01 -20.11
CA HIS A 116 17.61 1.04 -18.69
C HIS A 116 16.84 -0.23 -18.28
N CYS A 117 17.16 -0.74 -17.10
CA CYS A 117 16.37 -1.77 -16.44
C CYS A 117 15.12 -1.12 -15.83
N VAL A 118 13.94 -1.65 -16.12
CA VAL A 118 12.66 -1.08 -15.68
C VAL A 118 12.19 -1.76 -14.40
N VAL A 119 12.21 -1.00 -13.30
CA VAL A 119 11.75 -1.43 -11.98
C VAL A 119 10.45 -0.72 -11.65
N THR A 120 9.37 -1.47 -11.56
CA THR A 120 8.03 -0.90 -11.35
C THR A 120 7.45 -1.36 -10.03
N TYR A 121 7.01 -0.41 -9.21
CA TYR A 121 6.22 -0.67 -8.03
C TYR A 121 4.88 -1.31 -8.40
N VAL A 122 4.44 -2.31 -7.63
CA VAL A 122 3.19 -3.05 -7.87
C VAL A 122 1.95 -2.16 -7.96
N ASN A 123 1.98 -0.94 -7.41
CA ASN A 123 0.94 0.07 -7.55
C ASN A 123 0.92 0.66 -8.98
N SER A 124 0.65 -0.19 -9.96
CA SER A 124 0.70 0.05 -11.41
C SER A 124 -0.26 -0.89 -12.12
N THR A 125 -0.71 -0.58 -13.33
CA THR A 125 -1.58 -1.49 -14.09
C THR A 125 -0.85 -2.74 -14.57
N ALA A 126 -1.58 -3.82 -14.86
CA ALA A 126 -0.99 -4.99 -15.53
C ALA A 126 -0.26 -4.65 -16.84
N ALA A 127 -0.75 -3.65 -17.60
CA ALA A 127 -0.12 -3.20 -18.84
C ALA A 127 1.24 -2.51 -18.60
N VAL A 128 1.40 -1.76 -17.50
CA VAL A 128 2.69 -1.20 -17.10
C VAL A 128 3.64 -2.30 -16.62
N LYS A 129 3.14 -3.28 -15.85
CA LYS A 129 3.95 -4.43 -15.42
C LYS A 129 4.52 -5.22 -16.60
N ALA A 130 3.77 -5.34 -17.70
CA ALA A 130 4.25 -5.99 -18.92
C ALA A 130 5.41 -5.26 -19.63
N LEU A 131 5.71 -4.02 -19.22
CA LEU A 131 6.85 -3.21 -19.69
C LEU A 131 8.03 -3.23 -18.70
N SER A 132 7.94 -4.02 -17.63
CA SER A 132 8.87 -3.99 -16.52
C SER A 132 9.76 -5.24 -16.48
N ASP A 133 11.02 -5.07 -16.12
CA ASP A 133 11.94 -6.18 -15.86
C ASP A 133 11.72 -6.74 -14.44
N TYR A 134 11.44 -5.84 -13.48
CA TYR A 134 11.16 -6.19 -12.08
C TYR A 134 9.91 -5.50 -11.57
N CYS A 135 9.13 -6.24 -10.78
CA CYS A 135 8.08 -5.68 -9.93
C CYS A 135 8.57 -5.63 -8.48
N VAL A 136 8.38 -4.48 -7.81
CA VAL A 136 8.77 -4.28 -6.41
C VAL A 136 7.58 -3.85 -5.56
N THR A 137 7.73 -3.91 -4.24
CA THR A 137 6.86 -3.24 -3.27
C THR A 137 7.70 -2.33 -2.37
N SER A 138 7.06 -1.50 -1.53
CA SER A 138 7.78 -0.75 -0.50
C SER A 138 8.57 -1.64 0.48
N SER A 139 8.27 -2.95 0.54
CA SER A 139 8.97 -3.92 1.40
C SER A 139 10.27 -4.45 0.80
N ASN A 140 10.45 -4.46 -0.52
CA ASN A 140 11.62 -5.08 -1.16
C ASN A 140 12.30 -4.22 -2.24
N ALA A 141 11.82 -2.99 -2.50
CA ALA A 141 12.36 -2.15 -3.57
C ALA A 141 13.87 -1.91 -3.44
N VAL A 142 14.37 -1.64 -2.22
CA VAL A 142 15.81 -1.45 -1.96
C VAL A 142 16.62 -2.71 -2.24
N GLU A 143 16.12 -3.87 -1.78
CA GLU A 143 16.78 -5.17 -1.99
C GLU A 143 16.88 -5.51 -3.48
N VAL A 144 15.77 -5.35 -4.22
CA VAL A 144 15.75 -5.61 -5.66
C VAL A 144 16.68 -4.66 -6.41
N VAL A 145 16.67 -3.37 -6.10
CA VAL A 145 17.55 -2.39 -6.76
C VAL A 145 19.03 -2.63 -6.45
N ASN A 146 19.36 -3.10 -5.25
CA ASN A 146 20.73 -3.51 -4.91
C ASN A 146 21.17 -4.80 -5.62
N SER A 147 20.23 -5.65 -6.06
CA SER A 147 20.55 -6.87 -6.82
C SER A 147 20.89 -6.60 -8.29
N ILE A 148 20.48 -5.45 -8.84
CA ILE A 148 20.79 -5.04 -10.21
C ILE A 148 22.23 -4.52 -10.27
N PRO A 149 23.05 -4.87 -11.30
CA PRO A 149 24.44 -4.41 -11.41
C PRO A 149 24.59 -2.90 -11.20
N ALA A 150 25.61 -2.45 -10.47
CA ALA A 150 25.72 -1.07 -10.00
C ALA A 150 25.82 -0.04 -11.16
N ASP A 151 26.37 -0.43 -12.29
CA ASP A 151 26.53 0.37 -13.50
C ASP A 151 25.27 0.37 -14.40
N GLN A 152 24.39 -0.62 -14.25
CA GLN A 152 23.13 -0.73 -15.01
C GLN A 152 22.19 0.44 -14.64
N PRO A 153 21.84 1.33 -15.58
CA PRO A 153 20.88 2.40 -15.31
C PRO A 153 19.47 1.83 -15.12
N ILE A 154 18.66 2.49 -14.30
CA ILE A 154 17.33 2.03 -13.88
C ILE A 154 16.27 3.09 -14.16
N ILE A 155 15.10 2.67 -14.65
CA ILE A 155 13.85 3.43 -14.55
C ILE A 155 13.10 2.94 -13.31
N PHE A 156 12.70 3.84 -12.43
CA PHE A 156 11.85 3.52 -11.29
C PHE A 156 10.49 4.20 -11.41
N ALA A 157 9.41 3.43 -11.31
CA ALA A 157 8.05 3.92 -11.52
C ALA A 157 7.02 3.23 -10.61
N PRO A 158 5.80 3.78 -10.46
CA PRO A 158 5.44 5.14 -10.84
C PRO A 158 5.69 6.15 -9.72
N ASP A 159 6.02 5.71 -8.51
CA ASP A 159 6.12 6.60 -7.35
C ASP A 159 7.51 7.24 -7.23
N ARG A 160 7.56 8.57 -7.38
CA ARG A 160 8.79 9.35 -7.28
C ARG A 160 9.34 9.41 -5.85
N PHE A 161 8.47 9.37 -4.83
CA PHE A 161 8.91 9.46 -3.44
C PHE A 161 9.52 8.14 -2.99
N LEU A 162 8.88 7.00 -3.29
CA LEU A 162 9.48 5.70 -3.08
C LEU A 162 10.79 5.57 -3.88
N GLY A 163 10.82 6.03 -5.13
CA GLY A 163 12.04 6.03 -5.95
C GLY A 163 13.16 6.86 -5.33
N ASP A 164 12.87 8.07 -4.85
CA ASP A 164 13.82 8.93 -4.12
C ASP A 164 14.28 8.28 -2.81
N TRP A 165 13.40 7.60 -2.08
CA TRP A 165 13.79 6.82 -0.90
C TRP A 165 14.76 5.70 -1.27
N VAL A 166 14.48 4.94 -2.34
CA VAL A 166 15.36 3.89 -2.83
C VAL A 166 16.72 4.44 -3.24
N ILE A 167 16.77 5.59 -3.93
CA ILE A 167 18.03 6.29 -4.24
C ILE A 167 18.82 6.58 -2.96
N GLN A 168 18.16 7.11 -1.92
CA GLN A 168 18.80 7.41 -0.64
C GLN A 168 19.32 6.16 0.09
N GLN A 169 18.55 5.07 0.08
CA GLN A 169 18.94 3.83 0.76
C GLN A 169 20.05 3.05 0.02
N THR A 170 20.08 3.14 -1.31
CA THR A 170 21.02 2.37 -2.15
C THR A 170 22.26 3.18 -2.54
N GLY A 171 22.21 4.51 -2.47
CA GLY A 171 23.27 5.41 -2.92
C GLY A 171 23.42 5.46 -4.45
N ARG A 172 22.47 4.91 -5.21
CA ARG A 172 22.54 4.88 -6.68
C ARG A 172 22.21 6.24 -7.28
N SER A 173 23.07 6.71 -8.18
CA SER A 173 22.87 7.96 -8.93
C SER A 173 22.30 7.75 -10.34
N ASN A 174 22.20 6.49 -10.79
CA ASN A 174 21.76 6.10 -12.14
C ASN A 174 20.30 5.61 -12.18
N ILE A 175 19.42 6.23 -11.37
CA ILE A 175 17.99 5.93 -11.35
C ILE A 175 17.21 7.14 -11.89
N VAL A 176 16.44 6.92 -12.95
CA VAL A 176 15.50 7.89 -13.52
C VAL A 176 14.10 7.60 -12.99
N LEU A 177 13.44 8.60 -12.43
CA LEU A 177 12.14 8.45 -11.78
C LEU A 177 10.98 8.89 -12.70
N TRP A 178 9.96 8.04 -12.82
CA TRP A 178 8.63 8.50 -13.25
C TRP A 178 8.06 9.45 -12.18
N GLN A 179 7.36 10.50 -12.62
CA GLN A 179 6.92 11.60 -11.75
C GLN A 179 5.49 11.43 -11.21
N GLY A 180 5.13 10.21 -10.82
CA GLY A 180 3.86 9.93 -10.13
C GLY A 180 3.99 10.01 -8.61
N SER A 181 2.86 10.14 -7.92
CA SER A 181 2.77 10.19 -6.46
C SER A 181 1.43 9.62 -5.98
N CYS A 182 1.41 9.13 -4.75
CA CYS A 182 0.19 8.72 -4.07
C CYS A 182 -0.51 9.92 -3.43
N GLU A 183 -1.77 10.18 -3.79
CA GLU A 183 -2.56 11.29 -3.24
C GLU A 183 -2.76 11.21 -1.73
N VAL A 184 -2.72 10.01 -1.14
CA VAL A 184 -2.87 9.80 0.31
C VAL A 184 -1.60 10.23 1.05
N HIS A 185 -0.42 9.93 0.49
CA HIS A 185 0.85 10.19 1.16
C HIS A 185 1.48 11.54 0.81
N GLU A 186 1.06 12.16 -0.30
CA GLU A 186 1.53 13.49 -0.70
C GLU A 186 0.91 14.63 0.14
N VAL A 187 -0.24 14.40 0.78
CA VAL A 187 -1.01 15.46 1.45
C VAL A 187 -0.64 15.68 2.92
N PHE A 188 0.32 14.97 3.50
CA PHE A 188 0.71 15.18 4.90
C PHE A 188 1.36 16.56 5.09
N SER A 189 0.97 17.27 6.16
CA SER A 189 1.51 18.59 6.49
C SER A 189 2.73 18.46 7.39
N GLU A 190 3.90 18.93 6.93
CA GLU A 190 5.12 18.94 7.73
C GLU A 190 4.96 19.76 9.01
N GLN A 191 4.41 20.98 8.91
CA GLN A 191 4.21 21.85 10.06
C GLN A 191 3.33 21.18 11.13
N ARG A 192 2.19 20.60 10.73
CA ARG A 192 1.29 19.94 11.69
C ARG A 192 1.91 18.67 12.28
N LEU A 193 2.75 17.96 11.52
CA LEU A 193 3.53 16.83 12.05
C LEU A 193 4.52 17.30 13.13
N ILE A 194 5.22 18.41 12.89
CA ILE A 194 6.12 19.03 13.88
C ILE A 194 5.34 19.44 15.14
N ASP A 195 4.19 20.09 14.98
CA ASP A 195 3.35 20.50 16.11
C ASP A 195 2.86 19.27 16.91
N LEU A 196 2.45 18.21 16.22
CA LEU A 196 2.02 16.96 16.86
C LEU A 196 3.15 16.26 17.61
N LYS A 197 4.37 16.25 17.05
CA LYS A 197 5.57 15.75 17.73
C LYS A 197 5.90 16.57 18.98
N ALA A 198 5.79 17.90 18.90
CA ALA A 198 6.04 18.79 20.04
C ALA A 198 5.00 18.59 21.16
N ALA A 199 3.74 18.34 20.80
CA ALA A 199 2.67 18.05 21.75
C ALA A 199 2.77 16.66 22.39
N ASN A 200 3.52 15.73 21.78
CA ASN A 200 3.68 14.36 22.26
C ASN A 200 5.17 13.98 22.37
N PRO A 201 5.92 14.57 23.32
CA PRO A 201 7.34 14.26 23.51
C PRO A 201 7.55 12.77 23.76
N GLY A 202 8.46 12.15 23.01
CA GLY A 202 8.75 10.72 23.09
C GLY A 202 7.90 9.82 22.20
N ALA A 203 6.91 10.38 21.48
CA ALA A 203 6.18 9.61 20.47
C ALA A 203 7.09 9.23 19.29
N GLN A 204 7.02 7.97 18.85
CA GLN A 204 7.76 7.48 17.69
C GLN A 204 6.99 7.75 16.39
N VAL A 205 7.66 8.34 15.41
CA VAL A 205 7.07 8.70 14.11
C VAL A 205 7.30 7.59 13.10
N LEU A 206 6.22 6.96 12.66
CA LEU A 206 6.20 5.86 11.70
C LEU A 206 5.74 6.38 10.33
N VAL A 207 6.62 6.37 9.32
CA VAL A 207 6.36 7.00 8.02
C VAL A 207 6.47 6.00 6.87
N HIS A 208 5.50 6.02 5.96
CA HIS A 208 5.58 5.22 4.73
C HIS A 208 6.53 5.89 3.71
N PRO A 209 7.35 5.14 2.93
CA PRO A 209 8.31 5.73 1.99
C PRO A 209 7.68 6.46 0.79
N GLU A 210 6.37 6.27 0.56
CA GLU A 210 5.57 7.07 -0.40
C GLU A 210 5.37 8.53 0.06
N CYS A 211 5.69 8.87 1.31
CA CYS A 211 5.63 10.25 1.77
C CYS A 211 6.78 11.09 1.16
N PRO A 212 6.56 12.39 0.92
CA PRO A 212 7.60 13.32 0.53
C PRO A 212 8.78 13.32 1.51
N ARG A 213 9.99 13.62 1.00
CA ARG A 213 11.20 13.65 1.82
C ARG A 213 11.08 14.53 3.07
N ALA A 214 10.48 15.72 2.93
CA ALA A 214 10.24 16.63 4.04
C ALA A 214 9.46 16.00 5.21
N ILE A 215 8.60 15.01 4.93
CA ILE A 215 7.88 14.24 5.96
C ILE A 215 8.74 13.10 6.49
N ARG A 216 9.45 12.37 5.61
CA ARG A 216 10.30 11.24 6.02
C ARG A 216 11.48 11.64 6.89
N ASP A 217 12.01 12.85 6.71
CA ASP A 217 13.12 13.37 7.52
C ASP A 217 12.72 13.53 9.01
N HIS A 218 11.42 13.50 9.32
CA HIS A 218 10.91 13.49 10.71
C HIS A 218 10.67 12.09 11.29
N ALA A 219 10.88 11.04 10.52
CA ALA A 219 10.57 9.65 10.89
C ALA A 219 11.60 9.05 11.85
N ASP A 220 11.12 8.33 12.85
CA ASP A 220 11.95 7.38 13.62
C ASP A 220 12.05 6.04 12.89
N VAL A 221 10.98 5.64 12.20
CA VAL A 221 10.94 4.45 11.34
C VAL A 221 10.31 4.81 10.01
N THR A 222 11.06 4.57 8.93
CA THR A 222 10.52 4.60 7.56
C THR A 222 10.44 3.20 6.98
N GLY A 223 9.31 2.81 6.40
CA GLY A 223 9.18 1.53 5.71
C GLY A 223 7.77 1.19 5.26
N SER A 224 7.61 0.01 4.66
CA SER A 224 6.31 -0.51 4.27
C SER A 224 5.36 -0.68 5.45
N THR A 225 4.07 -0.81 5.19
CA THR A 225 3.05 -1.06 6.22
C THR A 225 3.41 -2.24 7.13
N LYS A 226 3.99 -3.31 6.56
CA LYS A 226 4.52 -4.45 7.32
C LYS A 226 5.65 -4.01 8.27
N ARG A 227 6.63 -3.25 7.78
CA ARG A 227 7.77 -2.77 8.59
C ARG A 227 7.31 -1.85 9.72
N LEU A 228 6.32 -0.98 9.47
CA LEU A 228 5.74 -0.12 10.51
C LEU A 228 5.03 -0.94 11.58
N LEU A 229 4.25 -1.95 11.20
CA LEU A 229 3.59 -2.87 12.14
C LEU A 229 4.61 -3.69 12.96
N GLU A 230 5.70 -4.13 12.34
CA GLU A 230 6.80 -4.80 13.05
C GLU A 230 7.48 -3.89 14.07
N ALA A 231 7.67 -2.60 13.75
CA ALA A 231 8.21 -1.62 14.70
C ALA A 231 7.30 -1.51 15.94
N VAL A 232 5.98 -1.39 15.74
CA VAL A 232 4.99 -1.37 16.83
C VAL A 232 5.05 -2.64 17.68
N ARG A 233 5.14 -3.83 17.06
CA ARG A 233 5.24 -5.12 17.77
C ARG A 233 6.50 -5.24 18.62
N SER A 234 7.59 -4.59 18.20
CA SER A 234 8.87 -4.63 18.91
C SER A 234 9.07 -3.50 19.92
N GLY A 235 8.16 -2.52 19.95
CA GLY A 235 8.25 -1.37 20.83
C GLY A 235 7.70 -1.64 22.23
N ALA A 236 7.69 -0.60 23.06
CA ALA A 236 7.18 -0.69 24.42
C ALA A 236 5.64 -0.80 24.44
N ASP A 237 5.11 -1.50 25.46
CA ASP A 237 3.68 -1.77 25.60
C ASP A 237 2.83 -0.49 25.74
N ASP A 238 3.39 0.59 26.31
CA ASP A 238 2.76 1.89 26.54
C ASP A 238 3.28 2.99 25.62
N ALA A 239 3.98 2.63 24.54
CA ALA A 239 4.53 3.60 23.59
C ALA A 239 3.44 4.42 22.88
N THR A 240 3.78 5.66 22.55
CA THR A 240 2.97 6.51 21.67
C THR A 240 3.58 6.50 20.26
N TYR A 241 2.75 6.27 19.24
CA TYR A 241 3.15 6.29 17.84
C TYR A 241 2.40 7.36 17.07
N ILE A 242 3.12 8.16 16.28
CA ILE A 242 2.54 9.03 15.25
C ILE A 242 2.61 8.27 13.93
N VAL A 243 1.45 7.91 13.39
CA VAL A 243 1.31 7.06 12.19
C VAL A 243 1.07 7.94 10.97
N VAL A 244 2.06 7.98 10.08
CA VAL A 244 2.07 8.79 8.84
C VAL A 244 1.91 7.87 7.62
N THR A 245 0.71 7.28 7.53
CA THR A 245 0.26 6.47 6.40
C THR A 245 -1.28 6.40 6.41
N GLU A 246 -1.89 5.53 5.61
CA GLU A 246 -3.35 5.34 5.63
C GLU A 246 -3.79 4.73 6.98
N PRO A 247 -4.87 5.25 7.61
CA PRO A 247 -5.24 4.92 9.00
C PRO A 247 -5.72 3.48 9.24
N GLY A 248 -6.15 2.72 8.23
CA GLY A 248 -6.61 1.34 8.37
C GLY A 248 -5.59 0.38 9.02
N ILE A 249 -4.28 0.65 8.88
CA ILE A 249 -3.23 -0.13 9.58
C ILE A 249 -3.32 -0.01 11.10
N ILE A 250 -3.86 1.09 11.62
CA ILE A 250 -3.96 1.34 13.07
C ILE A 250 -4.81 0.26 13.76
N HIS A 251 -5.78 -0.33 13.06
CA HIS A 251 -6.53 -1.47 13.58
C HIS A 251 -5.61 -2.65 13.93
N GLN A 252 -4.72 -3.04 13.02
CA GLN A 252 -3.76 -4.11 13.28
C GLN A 252 -2.69 -3.69 14.30
N MET A 253 -2.28 -2.42 14.31
CA MET A 253 -1.34 -1.92 15.31
C MET A 253 -1.93 -1.97 16.72
N ARG A 254 -3.20 -1.61 16.91
CA ARG A 254 -3.92 -1.76 18.19
C ARG A 254 -4.05 -3.20 18.63
N LYS A 255 -4.28 -4.14 17.70
CA LYS A 255 -4.29 -5.58 18.01
C LYS A 255 -2.89 -6.09 18.41
N ALA A 256 -1.85 -5.53 17.80
CA ALA A 256 -0.46 -5.92 18.06
C ALA A 256 0.10 -5.34 19.36
N ALA A 257 -0.27 -4.13 19.73
CA ALA A 257 0.14 -3.44 20.96
C ALA A 257 -1.07 -2.74 21.61
N PRO A 258 -1.90 -3.45 22.40
CA PRO A 258 -3.14 -2.91 22.96
C PRO A 258 -2.95 -1.77 23.98
N GLY A 259 -1.79 -1.70 24.63
CA GLY A 259 -1.45 -0.63 25.59
C GLY A 259 -0.91 0.64 24.93
N ALA A 260 -0.55 0.57 23.65
CA ALA A 260 0.08 1.66 22.93
C ALA A 260 -0.95 2.70 22.46
N GLN A 261 -0.52 3.95 22.36
CA GLN A 261 -1.33 5.04 21.82
C GLN A 261 -0.96 5.30 20.36
N PHE A 262 -1.96 5.46 19.50
CA PHE A 262 -1.77 5.75 18.07
C PHE A 262 -2.38 7.10 17.72
N LEU A 263 -1.56 7.99 17.19
CA LEU A 263 -1.92 9.33 16.72
C LEU A 263 -1.83 9.35 15.20
N GLU A 264 -2.92 9.73 14.54
CA GLU A 264 -2.94 9.88 13.08
C GLU A 264 -2.26 11.20 12.68
N ALA A 265 -1.38 11.13 11.68
CA ALA A 265 -0.75 12.33 11.16
C ALA A 265 -1.77 13.16 10.36
N PRO A 266 -1.87 14.47 10.61
CA PRO A 266 -2.86 15.31 9.96
C PRO A 266 -2.53 15.55 8.47
N ALA A 267 -3.44 15.16 7.59
CA ALA A 267 -3.44 15.53 6.18
C ALA A 267 -3.90 16.99 5.98
N LEU A 268 -3.45 17.61 4.89
CA LEU A 268 -3.82 18.98 4.47
C LEU A 268 -5.30 19.08 4.09
N THR A 269 -5.92 17.97 3.68
CA THR A 269 -7.34 17.88 3.36
C THR A 269 -7.97 16.75 4.15
N SER A 270 -8.80 17.07 5.14
CA SER A 270 -9.74 16.08 5.68
C SER A 270 -10.79 15.80 4.61
N ALA A 271 -11.04 14.53 4.28
CA ALA A 271 -12.21 14.08 3.53
C ALA A 271 -13.54 14.25 4.33
N GLN A 272 -13.53 15.16 5.30
CA GLN A 272 -14.68 15.73 5.97
C GLN A 272 -14.45 17.23 5.93
N GLY A 273 -15.18 17.89 5.03
CA GLY A 273 -15.24 19.34 4.99
C GLY A 273 -15.74 19.86 6.34
N SER A 274 -14.83 20.32 7.17
CA SER A 274 -15.10 21.28 8.23
C SER A 274 -13.81 22.04 8.47
N CYS A 275 -13.76 23.23 7.89
CA CYS A 275 -12.74 24.22 8.18
C CYS A 275 -12.95 24.68 9.63
N THR A 276 -12.20 24.14 10.58
CA THR A 276 -12.15 24.66 11.96
C THR A 276 -11.05 25.72 12.03
N SER A 277 -11.27 26.86 11.38
CA SER A 277 -10.38 28.03 11.51
C SER A 277 -11.12 29.36 11.34
N CYS A 278 -12.36 29.45 11.81
CA CYS A 278 -13.05 30.71 12.09
C CYS A 278 -13.94 30.53 13.33
N ASN A 279 -13.34 30.65 14.51
CA ASN A 279 -14.00 31.06 15.76
C ASN A 279 -12.93 31.30 16.82
N GLU A 280 -12.18 32.39 16.65
CA GLU A 280 -11.79 33.32 17.72
C GLU A 280 -11.97 34.75 17.19
#